data_AF-A0A8T7GH99-F1
#
_entry.id   AF-A0A8T7GH99-F1
#
_cell.length_a   1.000
_cell.length_b   1.000
_cell.length_c   1.000
_cell.angle_alpha   90.00
_cell.angle_beta   90.00
_cell.angle_gamma   90.00
#
_symmetry.space_group_name_H-M   'P 1'
#
loop_
_entity.id
_entity.type
_entity.pdbx_description
1 polymer ?
#
loop_
_entity_poly.entity_id
_entity_poly.type
_entity_poly.pdbx_seq_one_letter_code
_entity_poly.pdbx_strand_id
1 'polypeptide(L)'
;MKTESKHKLLSGIISIIAYTKSNVSVQRNIRVQIVAIATILSVATFLPALNQISYAFPHSTLIINQPNFNPIRMVVGHSDEPTYAVSPGVHSGKHNLEISLADKETLLPLTGASLKADMYYFDSWASFNAAATVNDADEKKLNQNIGQIFDNPGFYTIREIQSEGIFGYRIYGNINYFDVATVPVDATIFCSSFDGNPTTKFNTAGWTGGFGCTPKADTITFPTIVLPSIP
;
A
#
# COMPACT_ATOMS: atom_id res chain seq x y z
N MET A 1 -7.78 -5.15 87.68
CA MET A 1 -6.84 -5.41 86.55
C MET A 1 -7.58 -6.13 85.42
N LYS A 2 -8.14 -5.43 84.44
CA LYS A 2 -8.81 -6.08 83.28
C LYS A 2 -8.96 -5.16 82.04
N THR A 3 -7.97 -4.30 81.78
CA THR A 3 -8.06 -3.27 80.72
C THR A 3 -6.92 -3.27 79.71
N GLU A 4 -5.85 -4.07 79.88
CA GLU A 4 -4.71 -4.05 78.94
C GLU A 4 -4.82 -5.00 77.73
N SER A 5 -5.78 -5.94 77.73
CA SER A 5 -5.86 -6.97 76.68
C SER A 5 -6.52 -6.48 75.38
N LYS A 6 -7.41 -5.47 75.42
CA LYS A 6 -8.18 -5.03 74.25
C LYS A 6 -7.35 -4.17 73.27
N HIS A 7 -6.34 -3.44 73.73
CA HIS A 7 -5.53 -2.58 72.87
C HIS A 7 -4.53 -3.35 71.97
N LYS A 8 -4.00 -4.48 72.43
CA LYS A 8 -3.09 -5.31 71.62
C LYS A 8 -3.81 -6.03 70.47
N LEU A 9 -5.08 -6.40 70.65
CA LEU A 9 -5.87 -7.06 69.60
C LEU A 9 -6.22 -6.10 68.45
N LEU A 10 -6.60 -4.85 68.78
CA LEU A 10 -6.91 -3.83 67.76
C LEU A 10 -5.67 -3.41 66.96
N SER A 11 -4.50 -3.30 67.61
CA SER A 11 -3.24 -2.98 66.93
C SER A 11 -2.83 -4.07 65.92
N GLY A 12 -3.05 -5.35 66.25
CA GLY A 12 -2.71 -6.47 65.36
C GLY A 12 -3.62 -6.53 64.12
N ILE A 13 -4.92 -6.28 64.29
CA ILE A 13 -5.90 -6.32 63.20
C ILE A 13 -5.66 -5.17 62.21
N ILE A 14 -5.33 -3.97 62.69
CA ILE A 14 -5.04 -2.81 61.83
C ILE A 14 -3.78 -3.06 60.98
N SER A 15 -2.72 -3.65 61.56
CA SER A 15 -1.50 -3.99 60.81
C SER A 15 -1.72 -5.07 59.74
N ILE A 16 -2.58 -6.06 59.98
CA ILE A 16 -2.92 -7.10 58.99
C ILE A 16 -3.74 -6.51 57.83
N ILE A 17 -4.68 -5.60 58.11
CA ILE A 17 -5.50 -4.92 57.08
C ILE A 17 -4.63 -3.97 56.23
N ALA A 18 -3.66 -3.27 56.84
CA ALA A 18 -2.73 -2.41 56.11
C ALA A 18 -1.78 -3.22 55.20
N TYR A 19 -1.29 -4.37 55.68
CA TYR A 19 -0.40 -5.26 54.92
C TYR A 19 -1.12 -6.01 53.78
N THR A 20 -2.40 -6.31 53.94
CA THR A 20 -3.21 -6.90 52.85
C THR A 20 -3.62 -5.86 51.81
N LYS A 21 -3.95 -4.62 52.20
CA LYS A 21 -4.23 -3.54 51.23
C LYS A 21 -3.00 -3.15 50.39
N SER A 22 -1.80 -3.10 50.97
CA SER A 22 -0.57 -2.77 50.23
C SER A 22 -0.19 -3.86 49.22
N ASN A 23 -0.33 -5.14 49.57
CA ASN A 23 -0.03 -6.24 48.65
C ASN A 23 -1.05 -6.39 47.52
N VAL A 24 -2.34 -6.11 47.77
CA VAL A 24 -3.38 -6.12 46.72
C VAL A 24 -3.19 -4.97 45.73
N SER A 25 -2.75 -3.80 46.18
CA SER A 25 -2.49 -2.65 45.30
C SER A 25 -1.23 -2.83 44.44
N VAL A 26 -0.16 -3.41 44.99
CA VAL A 26 1.06 -3.74 44.24
C VAL A 26 0.82 -4.84 43.20
N GLN A 27 0.07 -5.90 43.56
CA GLN A 27 -0.30 -6.98 42.62
C GLN A 27 -1.23 -6.49 41.50
N ARG A 28 -2.14 -5.55 41.78
CA ARG A 28 -3.03 -4.97 40.77
C ARG A 28 -2.27 -4.10 39.78
N ASN A 29 -1.26 -3.35 40.24
CA ASN A 29 -0.42 -2.52 39.38
C ASN A 29 0.50 -3.33 38.46
N ILE A 30 1.05 -4.45 38.94
CA ILE A 30 1.87 -5.36 38.11
C ILE A 30 1.03 -6.07 37.04
N ARG A 31 -0.20 -6.51 37.39
CA ARG A 31 -1.10 -7.16 36.43
C ARG A 31 -1.63 -6.21 35.36
N VAL A 32 -1.91 -4.96 35.70
CA VAL A 32 -2.37 -3.95 34.73
C VAL A 32 -1.25 -3.56 33.75
N GLN A 33 0.00 -3.49 34.20
CA GLN A 33 1.14 -3.20 33.29
C GLN A 33 1.49 -4.38 32.38
N ILE A 34 1.39 -5.62 32.85
CA ILE A 34 1.65 -6.81 32.01
C ILE A 34 0.55 -7.00 30.96
N VAL A 35 -0.72 -6.71 31.30
CA VAL A 35 -1.82 -6.75 30.32
C VAL A 35 -1.67 -5.66 29.26
N ALA A 36 -1.25 -4.45 29.65
CA ALA A 36 -1.02 -3.35 28.70
C ALA A 36 0.13 -3.64 27.71
N ILE A 37 1.23 -4.22 28.18
CA ILE A 37 2.37 -4.61 27.33
C ILE A 37 2.00 -5.80 26.43
N ALA A 38 1.22 -6.77 26.93
CA ALA A 38 0.75 -7.89 26.14
C ALA A 38 -0.24 -7.48 25.03
N THR A 39 -1.09 -6.46 25.26
CA THR A 39 -1.97 -5.91 24.22
C THR A 39 -1.22 -5.10 23.15
N ILE A 40 -0.12 -4.43 23.50
CA ILE A 40 0.69 -3.71 22.50
C ILE A 40 1.45 -4.71 21.61
N LEU A 41 1.90 -5.84 22.18
CA LEU A 41 2.64 -6.86 21.44
C LEU A 41 1.74 -7.81 20.62
N SER A 42 0.48 -8.00 21.00
CA SER A 42 -0.48 -8.81 20.22
C SER A 42 -1.09 -8.07 19.02
N VAL A 43 -1.07 -6.73 19.00
CA VAL A 43 -1.45 -5.96 17.80
C VAL A 43 -0.34 -6.01 16.74
N ALA A 44 0.93 -6.09 17.17
CA ALA A 44 2.07 -6.13 16.25
C ALA A 44 2.18 -7.44 15.45
N THR A 45 1.66 -8.55 15.96
CA THR A 45 1.79 -9.87 15.30
C THR A 45 0.63 -10.22 14.36
N PHE A 46 -0.46 -9.44 14.35
CA PHE A 46 -1.62 -9.64 13.46
C PHE A 46 -1.64 -8.74 12.22
N LEU A 47 -0.69 -7.81 12.08
CA LEU A 47 -0.63 -6.89 10.93
C LEU A 47 -0.04 -7.46 9.62
N PRO A 48 0.81 -8.51 9.57
CA PRO A 48 1.41 -8.89 8.28
C PRO A 48 0.44 -9.59 7.32
N ALA A 49 -0.79 -9.92 7.76
CA ALA A 49 -1.81 -10.54 6.91
C ALA A 49 -2.72 -9.56 6.15
N LEU A 50 -2.68 -8.25 6.45
CA LEU A 50 -3.57 -7.25 5.83
C LEU A 50 -2.90 -6.35 4.78
N ASN A 51 -1.58 -6.47 4.56
CA ASN A 51 -0.84 -5.59 3.64
C ASN A 51 -0.33 -6.29 2.37
N GLN A 52 -0.96 -7.39 1.94
CA GLN A 52 -0.73 -7.85 0.57
C GLN A 52 -1.55 -6.97 -0.37
N ILE A 53 -0.86 -6.03 -1.01
CA ILE A 53 -1.44 -5.23 -2.08
C ILE A 53 -1.73 -6.18 -3.25
N SER A 54 -3.01 -6.50 -3.46
CA SER A 54 -3.44 -7.28 -4.61
C SER A 54 -3.78 -6.31 -5.74
N TYR A 55 -2.89 -6.21 -6.71
CA TYR A 55 -3.17 -5.59 -8.01
C TYR A 55 -3.80 -6.63 -8.92
N ALA A 56 -4.65 -6.18 -9.85
CA ALA A 56 -5.34 -7.07 -10.77
C ALA A 56 -4.39 -7.73 -11.78
N PHE A 57 -3.31 -7.03 -12.09
CA PHE A 57 -2.26 -7.44 -13.00
C PHE A 57 -0.93 -7.58 -12.25
N PRO A 58 0.08 -8.25 -12.83
CA PRO A 58 1.44 -8.19 -12.33
C PRO A 58 1.81 -6.73 -12.00
N HIS A 59 2.33 -6.53 -10.79
CA HIS A 59 2.79 -5.24 -10.32
C HIS A 59 4.31 -5.16 -10.35
N SER A 60 4.82 -3.94 -10.51
CA SER A 60 6.25 -3.68 -10.41
C SER A 60 6.58 -2.89 -9.17
N THR A 61 7.72 -3.21 -8.58
CA THR A 61 8.22 -2.57 -7.36
C THR A 61 9.54 -1.87 -7.65
N LEU A 62 9.65 -0.62 -7.22
CA LEU A 62 10.90 0.15 -7.15
C LEU A 62 11.25 0.42 -5.69
N ILE A 63 12.51 0.20 -5.33
CA ILE A 63 13.05 0.58 -4.02
C ILE A 63 13.84 1.88 -4.17
N ILE A 64 13.36 2.93 -3.53
CA ILE A 64 14.00 4.24 -3.51
C ILE A 64 14.88 4.31 -2.25
N ASN A 65 16.19 4.27 -2.44
CA ASN A 65 17.17 4.35 -1.35
C ASN A 65 17.50 5.81 -1.04
N GLN A 66 17.63 6.15 0.24
CA GLN A 66 18.01 7.47 0.69
C GLN A 66 18.97 7.38 1.89
N PRO A 67 19.91 8.34 2.05
CA PRO A 67 20.72 8.40 3.25
C PRO A 67 19.84 8.86 4.41
N ASN A 68 19.92 8.18 5.56
CA ASN A 68 19.36 8.56 6.86
C ASN A 68 17.93 8.09 7.21
N PHE A 69 17.25 7.35 6.34
CA PHE A 69 15.99 6.68 6.70
C PHE A 69 15.82 5.39 5.89
N ASN A 70 14.84 4.57 6.27
CA ASN A 70 14.60 3.31 5.58
C ASN A 70 14.26 3.57 4.10
N PRO A 71 14.59 2.64 3.21
CA PRO A 71 14.20 2.75 1.81
C PRO A 71 12.68 2.84 1.68
N ILE A 72 12.23 3.54 0.65
CA ILE A 72 10.81 3.62 0.30
C ILE A 72 10.51 2.54 -0.73
N ARG A 73 9.45 1.78 -0.49
CA ARG A 73 8.87 0.85 -1.45
C ARG A 73 7.79 1.58 -2.23
N MET A 74 8.01 1.76 -3.53
CA MET A 74 6.99 2.18 -4.48
C MET A 74 6.52 0.97 -5.27
N VAL A 75 5.22 0.74 -5.29
CA VAL A 75 4.60 -0.30 -6.11
C VAL A 75 3.67 0.34 -7.11
N VAL A 76 3.72 -0.13 -8.35
CA VAL A 76 2.85 0.32 -9.42
C VAL A 76 2.12 -0.87 -10.02
N GLY A 77 0.85 -0.67 -10.34
CA GLY A 77 0.01 -1.66 -11.00
C GLY A 77 -1.21 -0.99 -11.63
N HIS A 78 -2.04 -1.80 -12.29
CA HIS A 78 -3.33 -1.35 -12.82
C HIS A 78 -4.47 -2.00 -12.03
N SER A 79 -5.56 -1.25 -11.86
CA SER A 79 -6.83 -1.79 -11.37
C SER A 79 -7.54 -2.57 -12.48
N ASP A 80 -8.10 -3.76 -12.19
CA ASP A 80 -9.14 -4.34 -13.06
C ASP A 80 -10.45 -3.61 -12.79
N GLU A 81 -11.24 -3.43 -13.84
CA GLU A 81 -12.68 -3.42 -13.67
C GLU A 81 -13.33 -4.71 -14.16
N PRO A 82 -14.24 -5.32 -13.38
CA PRO A 82 -14.86 -4.75 -12.19
C PRO A 82 -14.19 -5.27 -10.91
N THR A 83 -13.17 -4.54 -10.44
CA THR A 83 -12.60 -4.50 -9.08
C THR A 83 -12.62 -5.80 -8.27
N TYR A 84 -11.51 -6.54 -8.30
CA TYR A 84 -11.04 -7.28 -7.11
C TYR A 84 -9.64 -6.87 -6.65
N ALA A 85 -9.13 -5.74 -7.16
CA ALA A 85 -7.89 -5.15 -6.66
C ALA A 85 -8.23 -3.91 -5.82
N VAL A 86 -7.93 -4.01 -4.52
CA VAL A 86 -7.86 -2.96 -3.49
C VAL A 86 -9.15 -2.25 -3.04
N SER A 87 -10.24 -2.17 -3.80
CA SER A 87 -11.51 -1.62 -3.26
C SER A 87 -12.78 -2.20 -3.89
N PRO A 88 -13.63 -2.92 -3.13
CA PRO A 88 -14.93 -3.38 -3.63
C PRO A 88 -15.92 -2.21 -3.71
N GLY A 89 -16.48 -1.95 -4.90
CA GLY A 89 -17.68 -1.12 -5.06
C GLY A 89 -17.60 0.07 -6.03
N VAL A 90 -16.52 0.24 -6.78
CA VAL A 90 -16.42 1.31 -7.80
C VAL A 90 -16.46 0.69 -9.20
N HIS A 91 -17.66 0.48 -9.72
CA HIS A 91 -17.90 0.18 -11.14
C HIS A 91 -18.02 1.51 -11.90
N SER A 92 -16.95 1.96 -12.52
CA SER A 92 -16.87 3.26 -13.19
C SER A 92 -16.43 3.19 -14.65
N GLY A 93 -16.11 2.01 -15.17
CA GLY A 93 -15.43 1.76 -16.44
C GLY A 93 -14.02 2.35 -16.49
N LYS A 94 -13.32 2.51 -15.36
CA LYS A 94 -12.03 3.23 -15.29
C LYS A 94 -10.86 2.30 -14.96
N HIS A 95 -9.99 2.10 -15.95
CA HIS A 95 -8.62 1.64 -15.74
C HIS A 95 -7.77 2.80 -15.19
N ASN A 96 -7.15 2.57 -14.04
CA ASN A 96 -6.25 3.53 -13.42
C ASN A 96 -4.87 2.91 -13.24
N LEU A 97 -3.85 3.75 -13.39
CA LEU A 97 -2.56 3.49 -12.78
C LEU A 97 -2.74 3.69 -11.27
N GLU A 98 -2.39 2.67 -10.50
CA GLU A 98 -2.35 2.69 -9.05
C GLU A 98 -0.92 2.66 -8.56
N ILE A 99 -0.66 3.48 -7.55
CA ILE A 99 0.65 3.61 -6.93
C ILE A 99 0.47 3.46 -5.42
N SER A 100 1.27 2.60 -4.82
CA SER A 100 1.35 2.46 -3.37
C SER A 100 2.76 2.85 -2.89
N LEU A 101 2.81 3.73 -1.89
CA LEU A 101 4.03 4.17 -1.24
C LEU A 101 4.02 3.72 0.22
N ALA A 102 5.08 3.01 0.60
CA ALA A 102 5.26 2.56 1.97
C ALA A 102 6.74 2.61 2.37
N ASP A 103 6.98 2.74 3.66
CA ASP A 103 8.27 2.39 4.26
C ASP A 103 8.58 0.92 3.97
N LYS A 104 9.75 0.61 3.41
CA LYS A 104 10.08 -0.76 2.97
C LYS A 104 10.13 -1.76 4.13
N GLU A 105 10.63 -1.34 5.29
CA GLU A 105 10.92 -2.25 6.41
C GLU A 105 9.69 -2.45 7.30
N THR A 106 8.92 -1.40 7.54
CA THR A 106 7.74 -1.42 8.40
C THR A 106 6.42 -1.60 7.65
N LEU A 107 6.42 -1.38 6.33
CA LEU A 107 5.23 -1.34 5.46
C LEU A 107 4.20 -0.28 5.87
N LEU A 108 4.59 0.68 6.72
CA LEU A 108 3.75 1.81 7.08
C LEU A 108 3.52 2.70 5.86
N PRO A 109 2.26 3.10 5.57
CA PRO A 109 1.92 3.86 4.37
C PRO A 109 2.45 5.29 4.45
N LEU A 110 2.94 5.81 3.31
CA LEU A 110 3.45 7.17 3.17
C LEU A 110 2.41 8.07 2.53
N THR A 111 1.84 8.99 3.34
CA THR A 111 0.76 9.89 2.92
C THR A 111 1.27 11.29 2.58
N GLY A 112 0.47 12.08 1.87
CA GLY A 112 0.80 13.47 1.56
C GLY A 112 1.89 13.64 0.50
N ALA A 113 2.16 12.63 -0.33
CA ALA A 113 3.05 12.79 -1.47
C ALA A 113 2.42 13.72 -2.52
N SER A 114 3.25 14.59 -3.10
CA SER A 114 2.89 15.43 -4.24
C SER A 114 3.48 14.80 -5.50
N LEU A 115 2.68 13.98 -6.18
CA LEU A 115 3.10 13.22 -7.35
C LEU A 115 2.43 13.72 -8.63
N LYS A 116 3.16 13.59 -9.73
CA LYS A 116 2.72 13.86 -11.09
C LYS A 116 3.13 12.72 -12.01
N ALA A 117 2.38 12.58 -13.10
CA ALA A 117 2.68 11.64 -14.17
C ALA A 117 2.82 12.37 -15.51
N ASP A 118 3.83 11.98 -16.28
CA ASP A 118 3.79 12.08 -17.73
C ASP A 118 3.38 10.71 -18.28
N MET A 119 2.37 10.68 -19.14
CA MET A 119 1.83 9.47 -19.74
C MET A 119 2.23 9.43 -21.22
N TYR A 120 2.73 8.29 -21.67
CA TYR A 120 3.20 8.03 -23.02
C TYR A 120 2.45 6.82 -23.59
N TYR A 121 2.01 6.92 -24.84
CA TYR A 121 1.32 5.84 -25.53
C TYR A 121 1.96 5.58 -26.89
N PHE A 122 2.24 4.31 -27.16
CA PHE A 122 2.63 3.83 -28.47
C PHE A 122 1.58 2.83 -28.97
N ASP A 123 1.10 3.04 -30.19
CA ASP A 123 0.04 2.22 -30.80
C ASP A 123 0.52 0.82 -31.23
N SER A 124 1.83 0.61 -31.29
CA SER A 124 2.44 -0.58 -31.85
C SER A 124 3.89 -0.78 -31.39
N TRP A 125 4.35 -2.03 -31.46
CA TRP A 125 5.76 -2.36 -31.28
C TRP A 125 6.67 -1.67 -32.31
N ALA A 126 6.17 -1.42 -33.52
CA ALA A 126 6.93 -0.72 -34.55
C ALA A 126 7.25 0.72 -34.12
N SER A 127 6.24 1.46 -33.65
CA SER A 127 6.43 2.83 -33.13
C SER A 127 7.37 2.84 -31.91
N PHE A 128 7.13 1.98 -30.93
CA PHE A 128 7.97 1.88 -29.72
C PHE A 128 9.43 1.51 -30.02
N ASN A 129 9.67 0.59 -30.95
CA ASN A 129 11.01 0.16 -31.33
C ASN A 129 11.75 1.23 -32.15
N ALA A 130 11.04 1.96 -33.01
CA ALA A 130 11.61 3.06 -33.81
C ALA A 130 11.92 4.31 -32.98
N ALA A 131 11.18 4.55 -31.88
CA ALA A 131 11.37 5.71 -31.02
C ALA A 131 12.79 5.82 -30.45
N ALA A 132 13.40 7.00 -30.52
CA ALA A 132 14.69 7.28 -29.89
C ALA A 132 14.53 7.64 -28.41
N THR A 133 13.41 8.28 -28.06
CA THR A 133 13.08 8.73 -26.71
C THR A 133 11.60 8.51 -26.40
N VAL A 134 11.23 8.60 -25.13
CA VAL A 134 9.81 8.60 -24.71
C VAL A 134 9.00 9.74 -25.36
N ASN A 135 9.66 10.81 -25.79
CA ASN A 135 8.99 11.94 -26.43
C ASN A 135 8.54 11.64 -27.87
N ASP A 136 8.97 10.52 -28.45
CA ASP A 136 8.53 10.08 -29.77
C ASP A 136 7.22 9.26 -29.70
N ALA A 137 6.60 9.18 -28.51
CA ALA A 137 5.29 8.54 -28.32
C ALA A 137 4.20 9.15 -29.21
N ASP A 138 3.35 8.26 -29.73
CA ASP A 138 2.23 8.59 -30.62
C ASP A 138 1.21 9.50 -29.92
N GLU A 139 0.97 9.28 -28.63
CA GLU A 139 0.22 10.19 -27.78
C GLU A 139 0.91 10.46 -26.43
N LYS A 140 0.70 11.66 -25.89
CA LYS A 140 1.30 12.11 -24.63
C LYS A 140 0.32 12.94 -23.81
N LYS A 141 0.32 12.71 -22.49
CA LYS A 141 -0.30 13.60 -21.50
C LYS A 141 0.72 13.94 -20.43
N LEU A 142 1.18 15.17 -20.42
CA LEU A 142 2.25 15.61 -19.52
C LEU A 142 1.68 16.29 -18.28
N ASN A 143 2.44 16.29 -17.19
CA ASN A 143 2.15 17.07 -15.98
C ASN A 143 0.74 16.79 -15.41
N GLN A 144 0.32 15.54 -15.44
CA GLN A 144 -0.95 15.11 -14.86
C GLN A 144 -0.79 14.91 -13.36
N ASN A 145 -1.74 15.42 -12.56
CA ASN A 145 -1.70 15.22 -11.12
C ASN A 145 -2.10 13.78 -10.78
N ILE A 146 -1.32 13.13 -9.93
CA ILE A 146 -1.68 11.86 -9.32
C ILE A 146 -2.43 12.17 -8.01
N GLY A 147 -3.65 11.67 -7.88
CA GLY A 147 -4.49 11.93 -6.72
C GLY A 147 -4.30 10.88 -5.63
N GLN A 148 -4.31 11.29 -4.37
CA GLN A 148 -4.40 10.35 -3.25
C GLN A 148 -5.80 9.71 -3.21
N ILE A 149 -5.87 8.40 -2.95
CA ILE A 149 -7.15 7.71 -2.76
C ILE A 149 -7.68 8.04 -1.36
N PHE A 150 -8.90 8.56 -1.31
CA PHE A 150 -9.57 8.88 -0.04
C PHE A 150 -9.74 7.62 0.81
N ASP A 151 -9.54 7.75 2.13
CA ASP A 151 -9.56 6.65 3.11
C ASP A 151 -8.61 5.46 2.84
N ASN A 152 -7.64 5.61 1.92
CA ASN A 152 -6.62 4.59 1.67
C ASN A 152 -5.20 5.18 1.77
N PRO A 153 -4.64 5.29 3.00
CA PRO A 153 -3.34 5.88 3.24
C PRO A 153 -2.23 5.25 2.42
N GLY A 154 -1.40 6.08 1.77
CA GLY A 154 -0.27 5.61 0.96
C GLY A 154 -0.64 5.16 -0.45
N PHE A 155 -1.93 5.21 -0.83
CA PHE A 155 -2.38 4.86 -2.17
C PHE A 155 -2.72 6.10 -2.98
N TYR A 156 -2.34 6.03 -4.26
CA TYR A 156 -2.48 7.10 -5.21
C TYR A 156 -2.93 6.55 -6.56
N THR A 157 -3.66 7.35 -7.32
CA THR A 157 -4.26 6.92 -8.57
C THR A 157 -4.26 8.04 -9.61
N ILE A 158 -4.16 7.64 -10.87
CA ILE A 158 -4.40 8.49 -12.03
C ILE A 158 -5.07 7.67 -13.12
N ARG A 159 -6.01 8.30 -13.84
CA ARG A 159 -6.74 7.67 -14.94
C ARG A 159 -5.82 7.36 -16.12
N GLU A 160 -5.90 6.14 -16.64
CA GLU A 160 -5.17 5.67 -17.82
C GLU A 160 -5.84 6.09 -19.15
N ILE A 161 -5.09 6.01 -20.25
CA ILE A 161 -5.58 6.09 -21.63
C ILE A 161 -6.13 4.71 -22.01
N GLN A 162 -7.43 4.60 -22.31
CA GLN A 162 -8.08 3.32 -22.60
C GLN A 162 -7.94 2.96 -24.09
N SER A 163 -6.87 2.24 -24.45
CA SER A 163 -6.65 1.68 -25.79
C SER A 163 -5.85 0.38 -25.71
N GLU A 164 -5.74 -0.37 -26.80
CA GLU A 164 -4.67 -1.37 -26.92
C GLU A 164 -3.38 -0.66 -27.30
N GLY A 165 -2.24 -1.03 -26.71
CA GLY A 165 -0.96 -0.40 -27.00
C GLY A 165 0.10 -0.68 -25.95
N ILE A 166 1.16 0.12 -26.01
CA ILE A 166 2.25 0.14 -25.04
C ILE A 166 2.14 1.45 -24.26
N PHE A 167 1.98 1.33 -22.95
CA PHE A 167 1.69 2.43 -22.03
C PHE A 167 2.90 2.71 -21.16
N GLY A 168 3.30 3.97 -21.07
CA GLY A 168 4.41 4.45 -20.27
C GLY A 168 3.98 5.50 -19.28
N TYR A 169 4.55 5.42 -18.08
CA TYR A 169 4.32 6.37 -16.99
C TYR A 169 5.65 6.82 -16.44
N ARG A 170 5.94 8.12 -16.55
CA ARG A 170 6.98 8.77 -15.75
C ARG A 170 6.32 9.38 -14.52
N ILE A 171 6.55 8.78 -13.37
CA ILE A 171 6.06 9.22 -12.07
C ILE A 171 7.15 10.09 -11.44
N TYR A 172 6.83 11.34 -11.15
CA TYR A 172 7.78 12.28 -10.56
C TYR A 172 7.15 13.20 -9.53
N GLY A 173 7.97 13.76 -8.65
CA GLY A 173 7.54 14.68 -7.62
C GLY A 173 8.23 14.40 -6.29
N ASN A 174 7.48 14.56 -5.21
CA ASN A 174 8.02 14.51 -3.86
C ASN A 174 7.19 13.59 -2.97
N ILE A 175 7.84 12.66 -2.31
CA ILE A 175 7.26 11.78 -1.30
C ILE A 175 7.53 12.40 0.07
N ASN A 176 6.47 12.56 0.87
CA ASN A 176 6.60 12.94 2.25
C ASN A 176 6.91 11.69 3.09
N TYR A 177 8.12 11.62 3.64
CA TYR A 177 8.51 10.53 4.53
C TYR A 177 8.20 10.96 5.97
N PHE A 178 7.02 10.58 6.46
CA PHE A 178 6.52 10.82 7.83
C PHE A 178 6.72 12.25 8.37
N ASP A 179 6.61 13.28 7.51
CA ASP A 179 6.84 14.69 7.85
C ASP A 179 8.27 15.02 8.33
N VAL A 180 9.20 14.07 8.26
CA VAL A 180 10.60 14.26 8.68
C VAL A 180 11.53 14.51 7.49
N ALA A 181 11.15 14.09 6.28
CA ALA A 181 11.93 14.32 5.07
C ALA A 181 11.04 14.40 3.82
N THR A 182 11.53 15.12 2.82
CA THR A 182 10.95 15.14 1.47
C THR A 182 11.88 14.39 0.52
N VAL A 183 11.36 13.37 -0.13
CA VAL A 183 12.13 12.49 -1.00
C VAL A 183 11.73 12.71 -2.46
N PRO A 184 12.63 13.20 -3.33
CA PRO A 184 12.31 13.33 -4.74
C PRO A 184 12.20 11.94 -5.37
N VAL A 185 11.24 11.81 -6.28
CA VAL A 185 11.09 10.63 -7.13
C VAL A 185 11.02 11.07 -8.60
N ASP A 186 11.65 10.30 -9.47
CA ASP A 186 11.54 10.39 -10.91
C ASP A 186 11.81 9.00 -11.49
N ALA A 187 10.75 8.29 -11.85
CA ALA A 187 10.84 6.91 -12.31
C ALA A 187 9.89 6.69 -13.48
N THR A 188 10.42 6.06 -14.53
CA THR A 188 9.66 5.71 -15.73
C THR A 188 9.45 4.21 -15.78
N ILE A 189 8.25 3.77 -16.14
CA ILE A 189 7.90 2.37 -16.32
C ILE A 189 6.89 2.21 -17.45
N PHE A 190 7.01 1.13 -18.21
CA PHE A 190 6.12 0.77 -19.30
C PHE A 190 5.52 -0.62 -19.16
N CYS A 191 4.28 -0.79 -19.61
CA CYS A 191 3.64 -2.08 -19.85
C CYS A 191 3.08 -2.15 -21.28
N SER A 192 2.70 -3.34 -21.72
CA SER A 192 2.12 -3.59 -23.04
C SER A 192 0.87 -4.44 -22.91
N SER A 193 -0.21 -4.05 -23.59
CA SER A 193 -1.39 -4.90 -23.77
C SER A 193 -1.17 -5.98 -24.83
N PHE A 194 -0.10 -5.86 -25.63
CA PHE A 194 0.32 -6.89 -26.59
C PHE A 194 1.18 -7.95 -25.91
N ASP A 195 1.01 -9.20 -26.35
CA ASP A 195 1.85 -10.32 -25.94
C ASP A 195 3.29 -10.23 -26.51
N GLY A 196 4.23 -10.80 -25.78
CA GLY A 196 5.44 -11.38 -26.36
C GLY A 196 6.70 -10.53 -26.44
N ASN A 197 6.70 -9.25 -26.04
CA ASN A 197 7.92 -8.43 -26.02
C ASN A 197 8.09 -7.62 -24.71
N PRO A 198 9.33 -7.45 -24.22
CA PRO A 198 9.60 -6.64 -23.04
C PRO A 198 9.52 -5.14 -23.36
N THR A 199 8.85 -4.39 -22.48
CA THR A 199 8.71 -2.92 -22.57
C THR A 199 9.84 -2.15 -21.88
N THR A 200 10.97 -2.80 -21.60
CA THR A 200 12.01 -2.28 -20.68
C THR A 200 12.89 -1.17 -21.27
N LYS A 201 12.81 -0.91 -22.58
CA LYS A 201 13.67 0.03 -23.32
C LYS A 201 13.80 1.41 -22.66
N PHE A 202 12.71 1.93 -22.11
CA PHE A 202 12.64 3.26 -21.50
C PHE A 202 12.40 3.21 -19.98
N ASN A 203 12.45 2.04 -19.36
CA ASN A 203 12.23 1.92 -17.92
C ASN A 203 13.44 2.47 -17.15
N THR A 204 13.17 3.18 -16.06
CA THR A 204 14.20 3.51 -15.07
C THR A 204 14.77 2.22 -14.49
N ALA A 205 16.09 2.14 -14.30
CA ALA A 205 16.71 0.96 -13.71
C ALA A 205 16.22 0.72 -12.27
N GLY A 206 16.06 -0.54 -11.88
CA GLY A 206 15.73 -0.94 -10.50
C GLY A 206 14.30 -1.45 -10.27
N TRP A 207 13.44 -1.39 -11.28
CA TRP A 207 12.13 -2.06 -11.24
C TRP A 207 12.29 -3.58 -11.16
N THR A 208 11.46 -4.20 -10.32
CA THR A 208 11.36 -5.66 -10.16
C THR A 208 9.91 -6.10 -10.25
N GLY A 209 9.65 -7.36 -10.63
CA GLY A 209 8.29 -7.83 -10.95
C GLY A 209 7.90 -7.56 -12.41
N GLY A 210 6.70 -7.97 -12.80
CA GLY A 210 6.12 -7.65 -14.11
C GLY A 210 5.14 -6.51 -13.96
N PHE A 211 5.14 -5.52 -14.85
CA PHE A 211 4.11 -4.49 -14.89
C PHE A 211 3.13 -4.87 -16.00
N GLY A 212 1.99 -5.46 -15.64
CA GLY A 212 0.98 -5.89 -16.61
C GLY A 212 0.09 -4.72 -17.02
N CYS A 213 -0.26 -4.67 -18.30
CA CYS A 213 -1.27 -3.76 -18.85
C CYS A 213 -2.61 -4.50 -18.97
N THR A 214 -3.69 -3.73 -18.89
CA THR A 214 -5.02 -4.25 -19.22
C THR A 214 -5.16 -4.36 -20.75
N PRO A 215 -5.61 -5.49 -21.31
CA PRO A 215 -6.14 -5.49 -22.67
C PRO A 215 -7.43 -4.66 -22.70
N LYS A 216 -7.80 -4.14 -23.87
CA LYS A 216 -8.96 -3.27 -24.07
C LYS A 216 -10.20 -3.74 -23.29
N ALA A 217 -10.84 -2.80 -22.61
CA ALA A 217 -12.05 -2.98 -21.81
C ALA A 217 -13.34 -3.25 -22.62
N ASP A 218 -13.27 -4.00 -23.73
CA ASP A 218 -14.46 -4.42 -24.47
C ASP A 218 -14.93 -5.84 -24.09
N THR A 219 -14.20 -6.57 -23.25
CA THR A 219 -14.54 -7.96 -22.88
C THR A 219 -15.13 -8.09 -21.48
N ILE A 220 -16.30 -7.49 -21.26
CA ILE A 220 -17.27 -8.07 -20.31
C ILE A 220 -18.05 -9.14 -21.09
N THR A 221 -17.40 -10.25 -21.43
CA THR A 221 -18.13 -11.50 -21.68
C THR A 221 -18.33 -12.13 -20.31
N PHE A 222 -19.52 -11.95 -19.74
CA PHE A 222 -19.96 -12.79 -18.64
C PHE A 222 -19.78 -14.26 -19.03
N PRO A 223 -19.35 -15.16 -18.13
CA PRO A 223 -19.36 -16.58 -18.41
C PRO A 223 -20.79 -16.96 -18.79
N THR A 224 -21.00 -17.39 -20.04
CA THR A 224 -22.25 -18.01 -20.44
C THR A 224 -22.40 -19.24 -19.57
N ILE A 225 -23.32 -19.21 -18.61
CA ILE A 225 -23.74 -20.42 -17.90
C ILE A 225 -24.40 -21.29 -18.97
N VAL A 226 -23.62 -22.19 -19.56
CA VAL A 226 -24.17 -23.32 -20.31
C VAL A 226 -24.76 -24.23 -19.26
N LEU A 227 -26.05 -24.01 -18.94
CA LEU A 227 -26.79 -24.99 -18.16
C LEU A 227 -26.74 -26.31 -18.95
N PRO A 228 -26.30 -27.42 -18.35
CA PRO A 228 -26.42 -28.71 -19.01
C PRO A 228 -27.89 -28.91 -19.35
N SER A 229 -28.19 -29.14 -20.63
CA SER A 229 -29.51 -29.60 -21.03
C SER A 229 -29.78 -30.90 -20.28
N ILE A 230 -30.71 -30.85 -19.33
CA ILE A 230 -31.20 -32.04 -18.65
C ILE A 230 -31.89 -32.89 -19.74
N PRO A 231 -31.47 -34.15 -19.93
CA PRO A 231 -32.07 -35.06 -20.90
C PRO A 231 -33.53 -35.39 -20.57
#